data_AF-A0A7Z9PPJ3-F1
#
_entry.id   AF-A0A7Z9PPJ3-F1
#
_cell.length_a   1.000
_cell.length_b   1.000
_cell.length_c   1.000
_cell.angle_alpha   90.00
_cell.angle_beta   90.00
_cell.angle_gamma   90.00
#
_symmetry.space_group_name_H-M   'P 1'
#
loop_
_entity.id
_entity.type
_entity.pdbx_description
1 polymer ?
#
loop_
_entity_poly.entity_id
_entity_poly.type
_entity_poly.pdbx_seq_one_letter_code
_entity_poly.pdbx_strand_id
1 'polypeptide(L)'
;MNSLTLFLVVALLWTPLLYAEQYMSEKSFVANAFKSPPRPKSFWLTPTIKPIARQILRHTPTFLRTRYWQEQQRTVWILEEVGKNEPITVGVIIDNHKIVQLHVLAFRESRGWEVKHSFFTDQFIASTLSSEQTLSHPIDGISGATLSVDALTKIAQLALFFDQAVGK
;
A
#
# COMPACT_ATOMS: atom_id res chain seq x y z
N MET A 1 -9.70 50.78 -44.27
CA MET A 1 -8.72 50.73 -43.16
C MET A 1 -9.13 49.61 -42.23
N ASN A 2 -8.20 48.71 -41.93
CA ASN A 2 -8.42 47.31 -41.58
C ASN A 2 -9.06 47.12 -40.20
N SER A 3 -10.13 46.32 -40.11
CA SER A 3 -10.58 45.71 -38.84
C SER A 3 -9.92 44.34 -38.71
N LEU A 4 -8.87 44.26 -37.92
CA LEU A 4 -8.14 43.03 -37.60
C LEU A 4 -8.92 42.28 -36.51
N THR A 5 -9.73 41.29 -36.90
CA THR A 5 -10.44 40.41 -35.95
C THR A 5 -9.45 39.39 -35.39
N LEU A 6 -9.03 39.61 -34.14
CA LEU A 6 -8.17 38.70 -33.37
C LEU A 6 -8.99 37.47 -32.94
N PHE A 7 -8.83 36.35 -33.63
CA PHE A 7 -9.35 35.05 -33.16
C PHE A 7 -8.47 34.54 -32.03
N LEU A 8 -8.91 34.73 -30.77
CA LEU A 8 -8.31 34.10 -29.60
C LEU A 8 -8.81 32.65 -29.52
N VAL A 9 -8.04 31.71 -30.09
CA VAL A 9 -8.28 30.27 -29.91
C VAL A 9 -7.81 29.89 -28.50
N VAL A 10 -8.73 29.88 -27.54
CA VAL A 10 -8.49 29.28 -26.22
C VAL A 10 -8.57 27.77 -26.37
N ALA A 11 -7.42 27.12 -26.61
CA ALA A 11 -7.31 25.67 -26.52
C ALA A 11 -7.43 25.27 -25.04
N LEU A 12 -8.63 24.82 -24.66
CA LEU A 12 -8.90 24.21 -23.36
C LEU A 12 -8.13 22.88 -23.30
N LEU A 13 -6.93 22.90 -22.74
CA LEU A 13 -6.16 21.70 -22.44
C LEU A 13 -6.88 20.91 -21.34
N TRP A 14 -7.79 20.03 -21.74
CA TRP A 14 -8.29 18.95 -20.88
C TRP A 14 -7.15 17.99 -20.63
N THR A 15 -6.34 18.29 -19.63
CA THR A 15 -5.46 17.30 -19.03
C THR A 15 -6.34 16.40 -18.17
N PRO A 16 -6.47 15.09 -18.47
CA PRO A 16 -7.10 14.19 -17.53
C PRO A 16 -6.23 14.17 -16.28
N LEU A 17 -6.71 14.75 -15.19
CA LEU A 17 -6.12 14.52 -13.88
C LEU A 17 -6.25 13.02 -13.61
N LEU A 18 -5.11 12.32 -13.55
CA LEU A 18 -5.03 11.01 -12.90
C LEU A 18 -5.30 11.23 -11.41
N TYR A 19 -6.58 11.27 -11.04
CA TYR A 19 -6.99 11.42 -9.65
C TYR A 19 -6.94 10.05 -8.99
N ALA A 20 -6.13 9.91 -7.94
CA ALA A 20 -6.20 8.72 -7.11
C ALA A 20 -7.56 8.68 -6.42
N GLU A 21 -8.31 7.59 -6.57
CA GLU A 21 -9.52 7.41 -5.79
C GLU A 21 -9.09 7.11 -4.35
N GLN A 22 -9.26 8.10 -3.47
CA GLN A 22 -8.91 7.98 -2.07
C GLN A 22 -10.08 7.35 -1.32
N TYR A 23 -9.95 6.07 -0.96
CA TYR A 23 -10.96 5.34 -0.21
C TYR A 23 -10.90 5.65 1.28
N MET A 24 -9.70 5.88 1.81
CA MET A 24 -9.49 6.19 3.21
C MET A 24 -8.22 7.01 3.38
N SER A 25 -8.25 8.03 4.23
CA SER A 25 -7.04 8.81 4.53
C SER A 25 -6.05 8.02 5.38
N GLU A 26 -4.75 8.22 5.16
CA GLU A 26 -3.69 7.68 6.03
C GLU A 26 -3.93 8.05 7.49
N LYS A 27 -4.32 9.31 7.75
CA LYS A 27 -4.57 9.83 9.09
C LYS A 27 -5.72 9.09 9.77
N SER A 28 -6.84 8.88 9.08
CA SER A 28 -7.98 8.13 9.62
C SER A 28 -7.63 6.66 9.84
N PHE A 29 -6.84 6.06 8.95
CA PHE A 29 -6.41 4.67 9.11
C PHE A 29 -5.53 4.47 10.35
N VAL A 30 -4.54 5.34 10.52
CA VAL A 30 -3.69 5.34 11.72
C VAL A 30 -4.49 5.66 12.98
N ALA A 31 -5.45 6.58 12.93
CA ALA A 31 -6.32 6.90 14.06
C ALA A 31 -7.21 5.73 14.48
N ASN A 32 -7.62 4.87 13.55
CA ASN A 32 -8.39 3.67 13.88
C ASN A 32 -7.56 2.59 14.59
N ALA A 33 -6.23 2.63 14.44
CA ALA A 33 -5.34 1.64 15.03
C ALA A 33 -4.99 1.89 16.50
N PHE A 34 -5.07 3.15 16.96
CA PHE A 34 -4.60 3.60 18.27
C PHE A 34 -5.63 4.54 18.94
N LYS A 35 -5.76 4.47 20.27
CA LYS A 35 -6.56 5.47 21.03
C LYS A 35 -5.99 6.88 20.88
N SER A 36 -4.67 7.00 20.77
CA SER A 36 -3.94 8.25 20.53
C SER A 36 -2.71 7.94 19.68
N PRO A 37 -2.74 8.22 18.36
CA PRO A 37 -1.66 7.86 17.47
C PRO A 37 -0.29 8.39 17.93
N PRO A 38 0.74 7.53 18.02
CA PRO A 38 2.09 7.98 18.32
C PRO A 38 2.66 8.80 17.16
N ARG A 39 3.83 9.43 17.36
CA ARG A 39 4.54 10.06 16.24
C ARG A 39 5.04 8.99 15.27
N PRO A 40 4.98 9.22 13.94
CA PRO A 40 5.53 8.28 12.98
C PRO A 40 7.04 8.13 13.16
N LYS A 41 7.51 6.89 13.08
CA LYS A 41 8.91 6.52 12.98
C LYS A 41 9.30 6.29 11.52
N SER A 42 10.60 6.29 11.24
CA SER A 42 11.15 6.03 9.91
C SER A 42 11.85 4.67 9.89
N PHE A 43 11.43 3.79 8.99
CA PHE A 43 12.07 2.50 8.74
C PHE A 43 12.92 2.57 7.48
N TRP A 44 14.22 2.32 7.59
CA TRP A 44 15.18 2.42 6.47
C TRP A 44 15.49 1.07 5.85
N LEU A 45 15.58 1.02 4.52
CA LEU A 45 15.99 -0.17 3.78
C LEU A 45 17.52 -0.27 3.80
N THR A 46 18.05 -0.73 4.93
CA THR A 46 19.48 -0.98 5.13
C THR A 46 20.01 -2.09 4.20
N PRO A 47 21.33 -2.26 4.07
CA PRO A 47 21.91 -3.33 3.25
C PRO A 47 21.47 -4.75 3.64
N THR A 48 21.01 -4.96 4.88
CA THR A 48 20.49 -6.26 5.36
C THR A 48 19.01 -6.45 5.03
N ILE A 49 18.21 -5.38 5.05
CA ILE A 49 16.76 -5.41 4.78
C ILE A 49 16.47 -5.42 3.28
N LYS A 50 17.22 -4.64 2.49
CA LYS A 50 16.97 -4.43 1.05
C LYS A 50 16.95 -5.72 0.22
N PRO A 51 17.84 -6.72 0.43
CA PRO A 51 17.80 -7.98 -0.32
C PRO A 51 16.50 -8.78 -0.08
N ILE A 52 16.04 -8.84 1.17
CA ILE A 52 14.81 -9.57 1.54
C ILE A 52 13.57 -8.84 1.01
N ALA A 53 13.53 -7.51 1.13
CA ALA A 53 12.47 -6.71 0.53
C ALA A 53 12.39 -6.91 -0.99
N ARG A 54 13.54 -7.00 -1.69
CA ARG A 54 13.59 -7.31 -3.13
C ARG A 54 13.02 -8.71 -3.44
N GLN A 55 13.32 -9.71 -2.61
CA GLN A 55 12.79 -11.05 -2.78
C GLN A 55 11.25 -11.07 -2.68
N ILE A 56 10.70 -10.40 -1.66
CA ILE A 56 9.25 -10.27 -1.46
C ILE A 56 8.60 -9.52 -2.64
N LEU A 57 9.12 -8.35 -2.99
CA LEU A 57 8.58 -7.51 -4.06
C LEU A 57 8.77 -8.09 -5.46
N ARG A 58 9.74 -8.99 -5.65
CA ARG A 58 10.19 -9.50 -6.96
C ARG A 58 10.66 -8.42 -7.93
N HIS A 59 11.01 -7.24 -7.41
CA HIS A 59 11.72 -6.19 -8.12
C HIS A 59 12.53 -5.36 -7.12
N THR A 60 13.38 -4.46 -7.62
CA THR A 60 14.13 -3.57 -6.73
C THR A 60 13.16 -2.56 -6.07
N PRO A 61 13.17 -2.42 -4.73
CA PRO A 61 12.39 -1.38 -4.06
C PRO A 61 12.75 0.01 -4.59
N THR A 62 11.74 0.82 -4.91
CA THR A 62 11.90 2.19 -5.43
C THR A 62 12.06 3.25 -4.34
N PHE A 63 11.89 2.85 -3.08
CA PHE A 63 11.96 3.72 -1.90
C PHE A 63 13.17 3.37 -1.02
N LEU A 64 13.66 4.37 -0.27
CA LEU A 64 14.78 4.21 0.68
C LEU A 64 14.32 3.99 2.12
N ARG A 65 13.12 4.47 2.44
CA ARG A 65 12.51 4.39 3.76
C ARG A 65 11.00 4.46 3.66
N THR A 66 10.33 3.93 4.67
CA THR A 66 8.88 4.10 4.86
C THR A 66 8.57 4.61 6.27
N ARG A 67 7.41 5.21 6.44
CA ARG A 67 6.89 5.62 7.75
C ARG A 67 6.12 4.46 8.37
N TYR A 68 6.21 4.34 9.69
CA TYR A 68 5.38 3.42 10.46
C TYR A 68 5.04 4.02 11.82
N TRP A 69 4.00 3.50 12.44
CA TRP A 69 3.59 3.85 13.79
C TRP A 69 3.69 2.61 14.66
N GLN A 70 4.03 2.79 15.93
CA GLN A 70 4.19 1.68 16.85
C GLN A 70 3.81 2.09 18.26
N GLU A 71 3.00 1.26 18.89
CA GLU A 71 2.69 1.30 20.32
C GLU A 71 2.71 -0.14 20.84
N GLN A 72 3.61 -0.44 21.78
CA GLN A 72 3.83 -1.80 22.28
C GLN A 72 4.13 -2.79 21.13
N GLN A 73 3.34 -3.88 21.04
CA GLN A 73 3.45 -4.93 20.01
C GLN A 73 2.63 -4.63 18.75
N ARG A 74 1.97 -3.48 18.69
CA ARG A 74 1.16 -3.07 17.54
C ARG A 74 1.97 -2.14 16.64
N THR A 75 2.05 -2.49 15.36
CA THR A 75 2.62 -1.63 14.32
C THR A 75 1.60 -1.30 13.24
N VAL A 76 1.73 -0.14 12.63
CA VAL A 76 0.93 0.29 11.48
C VAL A 76 1.87 0.72 10.38
N TRP A 77 1.67 0.13 9.20
CA TRP A 77 2.46 0.36 8.00
C TRP A 77 1.57 0.94 6.92
N ILE A 78 2.12 1.91 6.19
CA ILE A 78 1.52 2.42 4.96
C ILE A 78 2.55 2.21 3.87
N LEU A 79 2.22 1.35 2.92
CA LEU A 79 3.12 0.88 1.88
C LEU A 79 2.47 1.03 0.52
N GLU A 80 3.30 1.08 -0.52
CA GLU A 80 2.85 1.15 -1.90
C GLU A 80 3.51 0.07 -2.72
N GLU A 81 2.72 -0.52 -3.63
CA GLU A 81 3.20 -1.49 -4.61
C GLU A 81 2.45 -1.25 -5.92
N VAL A 82 3.16 -1.38 -7.04
CA VAL A 82 2.56 -1.23 -8.36
C VAL A 82 1.65 -2.42 -8.66
N GLY A 83 0.41 -2.15 -9.06
CA GLY A 83 -0.50 -3.17 -9.58
C GLY A 83 -0.11 -3.58 -10.99
N LYS A 84 -0.94 -3.21 -11.97
CA LYS A 84 -0.59 -3.30 -13.39
C LYS A 84 0.37 -2.20 -13.83
N ASN A 85 0.07 -0.95 -13.48
CA ASN A 85 0.78 0.23 -13.97
C ASN A 85 0.92 1.33 -12.91
N GLU A 86 0.02 1.39 -11.93
CA GLU A 86 -0.04 2.49 -10.95
C GLU A 86 0.10 1.95 -9.52
N PRO A 87 0.64 2.76 -8.58
CA PRO A 87 0.80 2.33 -7.21
C PRO A 87 -0.55 2.23 -6.48
N ILE A 88 -0.71 1.14 -5.74
CA ILE A 88 -1.79 0.92 -4.78
C ILE A 88 -1.25 1.25 -3.40
N THR A 89 -1.87 2.19 -2.69
CA THR A 89 -1.48 2.55 -1.33
C THR A 89 -2.29 1.70 -0.35
N VAL A 90 -1.62 0.93 0.50
CA VAL A 90 -2.25 -0.02 1.42
C VAL A 90 -1.77 0.23 2.84
N GLY A 91 -2.74 0.26 3.75
CA GLY A 91 -2.51 0.30 5.19
C GLY A 91 -2.57 -1.11 5.76
N VAL A 92 -1.62 -1.46 6.63
CA VAL A 92 -1.59 -2.75 7.34
C VAL A 92 -1.40 -2.48 8.83
N ILE A 93 -2.29 -3.04 9.66
CA ILE A 93 -2.16 -3.07 11.12
C ILE A 93 -1.72 -4.47 11.51
N ILE A 94 -0.62 -4.54 12.25
CA ILE A 94 -0.05 -5.79 12.76
C ILE A 94 -0.05 -5.72 14.29
N ASP A 95 -0.43 -6.82 14.93
CA ASP A 95 -0.41 -6.96 16.38
C ASP A 95 0.14 -8.36 16.72
N ASN A 96 1.18 -8.42 17.56
CA ASN A 96 1.89 -9.66 17.90
C ASN A 96 2.26 -10.49 16.65
N HIS A 97 2.90 -9.85 15.67
CA HIS A 97 3.34 -10.44 14.40
C HIS A 97 2.23 -11.05 13.53
N LYS A 98 0.96 -10.68 13.77
CA LYS A 98 -0.21 -11.09 12.98
C LYS A 98 -0.89 -9.88 12.38
N ILE A 99 -1.29 -9.98 11.12
CA ILE A 99 -2.15 -8.95 10.51
C ILE A 99 -3.50 -8.96 11.23
N VAL A 100 -3.91 -7.82 11.76
CA VAL A 100 -5.26 -7.64 12.34
C VAL A 100 -6.17 -6.84 11.42
N GLN A 101 -5.60 -6.06 10.49
CA GLN A 101 -6.35 -5.34 9.48
C GLN A 101 -5.45 -5.01 8.27
N LEU A 102 -6.00 -5.12 7.07
CA LEU A 102 -5.41 -4.63 5.82
C LEU A 102 -6.47 -3.84 5.06
N HIS A 103 -6.11 -2.68 4.52
CA HIS A 103 -7.06 -1.81 3.81
C HIS A 103 -6.39 -1.08 2.64
N VAL A 104 -7.06 -1.02 1.49
CA VAL A 104 -6.64 -0.16 0.39
C VAL A 104 -7.02 1.29 0.71
N LEU A 105 -6.03 2.18 0.79
CA LEU A 105 -6.21 3.59 1.13
C LEU A 105 -6.40 4.47 -0.11
N ALA A 106 -5.65 4.17 -1.17
CA ALA A 106 -5.75 4.84 -2.46
C ALA A 106 -5.49 3.87 -3.61
N PHE A 107 -6.27 4.00 -4.68
CA PHE A 107 -6.17 3.16 -5.87
C PHE A 107 -6.23 4.04 -7.12
N ARG A 108 -5.36 3.72 -8.09
CA ARG A 108 -5.07 4.59 -9.25
C ARG A 108 -5.25 3.87 -10.59
N GLU A 109 -5.75 2.64 -10.58
CA GLU A 109 -5.95 1.87 -11.80
C GLU A 109 -7.41 1.82 -12.25
N SER A 110 -7.60 1.52 -13.53
CA SER A 110 -8.94 1.42 -14.14
C SER A 110 -9.71 0.16 -13.74
N ARG A 111 -9.02 -0.91 -13.32
CA ARG A 111 -9.58 -2.23 -13.00
C ARG A 111 -8.81 -2.87 -11.86
N GLY A 112 -9.42 -3.84 -11.20
CA GLY A 112 -8.83 -4.53 -10.06
C GLY A 112 -9.10 -3.83 -8.73
N TRP A 113 -9.99 -2.83 -8.71
CA TRP A 113 -10.39 -2.12 -7.49
C TRP A 113 -11.21 -3.01 -6.55
N GLU A 114 -11.67 -4.17 -7.02
CA GLU A 114 -12.39 -5.18 -6.24
C GLU A 114 -11.59 -5.61 -4.99
N VAL A 115 -10.25 -5.54 -5.05
CA VAL A 115 -9.37 -5.86 -3.91
C VAL A 115 -9.51 -4.89 -2.72
N LYS A 116 -10.24 -3.78 -2.86
CA LYS A 116 -10.47 -2.83 -1.76
C LYS A 116 -11.54 -3.29 -0.76
N HIS A 117 -12.37 -4.26 -1.16
CA HIS A 117 -13.52 -4.68 -0.36
C HIS A 117 -13.14 -5.69 0.73
N SER A 118 -13.89 -5.68 1.83
CA SER A 118 -13.67 -6.56 2.98
C SER A 118 -13.71 -8.05 2.60
N PHE A 119 -14.58 -8.46 1.67
CA PHE A 119 -14.63 -9.86 1.20
C PHE A 119 -13.27 -10.39 0.70
N PHE A 120 -12.39 -9.49 0.24
CA PHE A 120 -11.03 -9.82 -0.15
C PHE A 120 -10.02 -9.52 0.96
N THR A 121 -10.04 -8.31 1.53
CA THR A 121 -9.01 -7.90 2.50
C THR A 121 -9.06 -8.67 3.82
N ASP A 122 -10.21 -9.25 4.18
CA ASP A 122 -10.36 -10.03 5.41
C ASP A 122 -9.59 -11.36 5.34
N GLN A 123 -9.24 -11.85 4.14
CA GLN A 123 -8.40 -13.04 3.97
C GLN A 123 -7.00 -12.87 4.56
N PHE A 124 -6.50 -11.63 4.71
CA PHE A 124 -5.19 -11.36 5.28
C PHE A 124 -5.19 -11.42 6.80
N ILE A 125 -6.34 -11.35 7.47
CA ILE A 125 -6.44 -11.32 8.92
C ILE A 125 -5.86 -12.62 9.51
N ALA A 126 -5.18 -12.51 10.64
CA ALA A 126 -4.46 -13.56 11.34
C ALA A 126 -3.27 -14.17 10.56
N SER A 127 -2.93 -13.65 9.38
CA SER A 127 -1.75 -14.09 8.64
C SER A 127 -0.47 -13.69 9.37
N THR A 128 0.48 -14.62 9.41
CA THR A 128 1.87 -14.41 9.84
C THR A 128 2.83 -14.62 8.67
N LEU A 129 4.10 -14.27 8.85
CA LEU A 129 5.15 -14.51 7.86
C LEU A 129 6.00 -15.72 8.25
N SER A 130 6.15 -16.68 7.34
CA SER A 130 7.01 -17.86 7.53
C SER A 130 8.49 -17.53 7.37
N SER A 131 9.37 -18.51 7.63
CA SER A 131 10.81 -18.40 7.36
C SER A 131 11.13 -18.11 5.89
N GLU A 132 10.30 -18.60 4.97
CA GLU A 132 10.43 -18.46 3.52
C GLU A 132 9.88 -17.13 3.00
N GLN A 133 9.47 -16.21 3.89
CA GLN A 133 8.88 -14.90 3.55
C GLN A 133 7.53 -15.01 2.83
N THR A 134 6.77 -16.08 3.08
CA THR A 134 5.41 -16.28 2.58
C THR A 134 4.38 -16.13 3.70
N LEU A 135 3.12 -15.86 3.31
CA LEU A 135 2.02 -15.81 4.27
C LEU A 135 1.72 -17.22 4.78
N SER A 136 1.29 -17.33 6.04
CA SER A 136 0.93 -18.60 6.67
C SER A 136 -0.23 -19.33 6.00
N HIS A 137 -1.04 -18.63 5.21
CA HIS A 137 -2.17 -19.18 4.46
C HIS A 137 -2.24 -18.54 3.07
N PRO A 138 -2.79 -19.22 2.06
CA PRO A 138 -2.96 -18.65 0.73
C PRO A 138 -4.04 -17.56 0.70
N ILE A 139 -3.95 -16.67 -0.28
CA ILE A 139 -4.96 -15.65 -0.59
C ILE A 139 -5.62 -16.02 -1.90
N ASP A 140 -6.94 -16.15 -1.89
CA ASP A 140 -7.73 -16.45 -3.08
C ASP A 140 -7.73 -15.26 -4.03
N GLY A 141 -7.57 -15.53 -5.32
CA GLY A 141 -7.57 -14.50 -6.35
C GLY A 141 -8.96 -13.93 -6.64
N ILE A 142 -8.97 -12.73 -7.24
CA ILE A 142 -10.15 -12.15 -7.87
C ILE A 142 -9.95 -12.19 -9.40
N SER A 143 -10.94 -12.73 -10.11
CA SER A 143 -10.92 -12.78 -11.58
C SER A 143 -10.76 -11.38 -12.16
N GLY A 144 -9.81 -11.20 -13.09
CA GLY A 144 -9.52 -9.90 -13.71
C GLY A 144 -8.71 -8.93 -12.84
N ALA A 145 -8.34 -9.29 -11.61
CA ALA A 145 -7.59 -8.44 -10.67
C ALA A 145 -6.28 -9.09 -10.17
N THR A 146 -5.73 -10.06 -10.91
CA THR A 146 -4.55 -10.84 -10.49
C THR A 146 -3.36 -9.98 -10.06
N LEU A 147 -3.07 -8.90 -10.79
CA LEU A 147 -1.94 -8.01 -10.46
C LEU A 147 -2.20 -7.18 -9.20
N SER A 148 -3.44 -6.78 -8.96
CA SER A 148 -3.82 -6.08 -7.73
C SER A 148 -3.79 -7.01 -6.51
N VAL A 149 -4.22 -8.27 -6.67
CA VAL A 149 -4.09 -9.32 -5.65
C VAL A 149 -2.62 -9.57 -5.30
N ASP A 150 -1.77 -9.68 -6.34
CA ASP A 150 -0.33 -9.88 -6.19
C ASP A 150 0.33 -8.72 -5.44
N ALA A 151 -0.02 -7.48 -5.78
CA ALA A 151 0.47 -6.27 -5.10
C ALA A 151 0.09 -6.24 -3.61
N LEU A 152 -1.17 -6.50 -3.27
CA LEU A 152 -1.60 -6.56 -1.87
C LEU A 152 -0.91 -7.70 -1.09
N THR A 153 -0.71 -8.84 -1.74
CA THR A 153 0.00 -9.99 -1.14
C THR A 153 1.45 -9.65 -0.82
N LYS A 154 2.17 -9.01 -1.74
CA LYS A 154 3.52 -8.52 -1.50
C LYS A 154 3.58 -7.50 -0.37
N ILE A 155 2.63 -6.56 -0.32
CA ILE A 155 2.56 -5.56 0.75
C ILE A 155 2.33 -6.23 2.10
N ALA A 156 1.43 -7.21 2.19
CA ALA A 156 1.18 -7.95 3.43
C ALA A 156 2.44 -8.66 3.94
N GLN A 157 3.16 -9.35 3.05
CA GLN A 157 4.44 -10.00 3.36
C GLN A 157 5.50 -8.98 3.81
N LEU A 158 5.62 -7.87 3.08
CA LEU A 158 6.60 -6.83 3.36
C LEU A 158 6.34 -6.14 4.71
N ALA A 159 5.07 -5.85 5.03
CA ALA A 159 4.68 -5.27 6.30
C ALA A 159 5.02 -6.20 7.47
N LEU A 160 4.71 -7.49 7.36
CA LEU A 160 5.07 -8.49 8.38
C LEU A 160 6.58 -8.64 8.54
N PHE A 161 7.34 -8.59 7.44
CA PHE A 161 8.80 -8.63 7.49
C PHE A 161 9.35 -7.40 8.21
N PHE A 162 8.83 -6.21 7.91
CA PHE A 162 9.26 -4.98 8.58
C PHE A 162 8.86 -4.97 10.05
N ASP A 163 7.67 -5.47 10.40
CA ASP A 163 7.24 -5.67 11.78
C ASP A 163 8.21 -6.56 12.57
N GLN A 164 8.60 -7.71 12.01
CA GLN A 164 9.62 -8.59 12.60
C GLN A 164 10.99 -7.92 12.74
N ALA A 165 11.31 -6.95 11.88
CA ALA A 165 12.58 -6.22 11.93
C ALA A 165 12.60 -5.11 13.00
N VAL A 166 11.44 -4.54 13.35
CA VAL A 166 11.32 -3.49 14.40
C VAL A 166 10.91 -4.03 15.78
N GLY A 167 10.34 -5.23 15.83
CA GLY A 167 9.98 -5.93 17.07
C GLY A 167 11.15 -6.71 17.71
N LYS A 168 12.35 -6.65 17.12
CA LYS A 168 13.60 -7.16 17.69
C LYS A 168 14.29 -6.14 18.59
#